data_AF-A1S9B2-F1
#
_entry.id   AF-A1S9B2-F1
#
_cell.length_a   1.000
_cell.length_b   1.000
_cell.length_c   1.000
_cell.angle_alpha   90.00
_cell.angle_beta   90.00
_cell.angle_gamma   90.00
#
_symmetry.space_group_name_H-M   'P 1'
#
loop_
_entity.id
_entity.type
_entity.pdbx_description
1 polymer ?
#
loop_
_entity_poly.entity_id
_entity_poly.type
_entity_poly.pdbx_seq_one_letter_code
_entity_poly.pdbx_strand_id
1 'polypeptide(L)'
;MPSFRGDYVVEQMKSVMKFLKILHWIGLTMVLGGIWLYLGTELTAQVSGMLWASVLLGLGLVLMSPFPVVLVIEWARGQSSS
;
A
#
# COMPACT_ATOMS: atom_id res chain seq x y z
N MET A 1 24.55 7.54 -30.02
CA MET A 1 24.01 6.17 -30.09
C MET A 1 22.80 6.11 -29.15
N PRO A 2 21.56 5.93 -29.63
CA PRO A 2 20.39 5.93 -28.75
C PRO A 2 20.39 4.66 -27.88
N SER A 3 20.46 4.83 -26.56
CA SER A 3 20.47 3.74 -25.58
C SER A 3 19.07 3.18 -25.34
N PHE A 4 18.48 2.58 -26.38
CA PHE A 4 17.11 2.05 -26.39
C PHE A 4 16.76 1.18 -25.17
N ARG A 5 17.73 0.44 -24.60
CA ARG A 5 17.50 -0.45 -23.45
C ARG A 5 17.40 0.26 -22.09
N GLY A 6 18.01 1.44 -21.92
CA GLY A 6 18.00 2.17 -20.65
C GLY A 6 16.65 2.83 -20.38
N ASP A 7 16.01 3.36 -21.42
CA ASP A 7 14.79 4.16 -21.32
C ASP A 7 13.58 3.31 -20.88
N TYR A 8 13.47 2.07 -21.37
CA TYR A 8 12.40 1.15 -20.96
C TYR A 8 12.46 0.76 -19.48
N VAL A 9 13.67 0.62 -18.93
CA VAL A 9 13.84 0.24 -17.51
C VAL A 9 13.43 1.39 -16.60
N VAL A 10 13.83 2.62 -16.93
CA VAL A 10 13.45 3.83 -16.16
C VAL A 10 11.95 4.06 -16.19
N GLU A 11 11.31 3.90 -17.35
CA GLU A 11 9.85 4.05 -17.46
C GLU A 11 9.08 2.93 -16.74
N GLN A 12 9.58 1.68 -16.78
CA GLN A 12 9.03 0.59 -15.97
C GLN A 12 9.14 0.88 -14.47
N MET A 13 10.29 1.34 -13.99
CA MET A 13 10.48 1.68 -12.57
C MET A 13 9.54 2.79 -12.10
N LYS A 14 9.34 3.84 -12.90
CA LYS A 14 8.35 4.89 -12.60
C LYS A 14 6.93 4.33 -12.53
N SER A 15 6.57 3.42 -13.43
CA SER A 15 5.25 2.77 -13.46
C SER A 15 5.01 1.94 -12.19
N VAL A 16 5.99 1.12 -11.78
CA VAL A 16 5.94 0.32 -10.54
C VAL A 16 5.80 1.20 -9.30
N MET A 17 6.57 2.30 -9.20
CA MET A 17 6.45 3.24 -8.08
C MET A 17 5.07 3.90 -7.99
N LYS A 18 4.49 4.28 -9.14
CA LYS A 18 3.12 4.80 -9.20
C LYS A 18 2.11 3.75 -8.76
N PHE A 19 2.27 2.50 -9.22
CA PHE A 19 1.40 1.39 -8.83
C PHE A 19 1.43 1.15 -7.32
N LEU A 20 2.63 1.07 -6.71
CA LEU A 20 2.78 0.90 -5.26
C LEU A 20 2.13 2.03 -4.46
N LYS A 21 2.25 3.28 -4.94
CA LYS A 21 1.60 4.43 -4.31
C LYS A 21 0.08 4.35 -4.36
N ILE A 22 -0.48 3.96 -5.51
CA ILE A 22 -1.93 3.75 -5.66
C ILE A 22 -2.40 2.61 -4.76
N LEU A 23 -1.67 1.50 -4.74
CA LEU A 23 -1.99 0.34 -3.91
C LEU A 23 -2.00 0.70 -2.42
N HIS A 24 -1.04 1.51 -1.98
CA HIS A 24 -1.00 2.01 -0.61
C HIS A 24 -2.22 2.86 -0.26
N TRP A 25 -2.62 3.77 -1.15
CA TRP A 25 -3.83 4.58 -0.96
C TRP A 25 -5.10 3.74 -0.91
N ILE A 26 -5.20 2.69 -1.73
CA ILE A 26 -6.32 1.73 -1.68
C ILE A 26 -6.31 0.97 -0.35
N GLY A 27 -5.14 0.49 0.10
CA GLY A 27 -5.01 -0.17 1.40
C GLY A 27 -5.42 0.75 2.54
N LEU A 28 -5.02 2.02 2.48
CA LEU A 28 -5.39 3.04 3.47
C LEU A 28 -6.90 3.27 3.54
N THR A 29 -7.58 3.41 2.40
CA THR A 29 -9.05 3.59 2.39
C THR A 29 -9.78 2.36 2.89
N MET A 30 -9.26 1.15 2.61
CA MET A 30 -9.81 -0.10 3.17
C MET A 30 -9.66 -0.15 4.69
N VAL A 31 -8.49 0.22 5.23
CA VAL A 31 -8.30 0.29 6.68
C VAL A 31 -9.24 1.31 7.30
N LEU A 32 -9.35 2.50 6.72
CA LEU A 32 -10.24 3.55 7.22
C LEU A 32 -11.71 3.09 7.23
N GLY A 33 -12.14 2.41 6.16
CA GLY A 33 -13.48 1.81 6.06
C GLY A 33 -13.71 0.68 7.06
N GLY A 34 -12.72 -0.17 7.29
CA GLY A 34 -12.75 -1.22 8.31
C GLY A 34 -12.85 -0.66 9.73
N ILE A 35 -12.10 0.41 10.05
CA ILE A 35 -12.18 1.12 11.33
C ILE A 35 -13.57 1.75 11.51
N TRP A 36 -14.07 2.42 10.46
CA TRP A 36 -15.40 3.02 10.48
C TRP A 36 -16.50 1.98 10.71
N LEU A 37 -16.43 0.83 10.03
CA LEU A 37 -17.35 -0.29 10.24
C LEU A 37 -17.26 -0.82 11.69
N TYR A 38 -16.03 -0.94 12.21
CA TYR A 38 -15.80 -1.50 13.54
C TYR A 38 -16.28 -0.61 14.68
N LEU A 39 -16.04 0.71 14.59
CA LEU A 39 -16.34 1.66 15.67
C LEU A 39 -17.64 2.45 15.45
N GLY A 40 -18.07 2.63 14.21
CA GLY A 40 -19.17 3.51 13.83
C GLY A 40 -20.48 2.78 13.52
N THR A 41 -20.52 1.45 13.55
CA THR A 41 -21.72 0.67 13.22
C THR A 41 -21.93 -0.51 14.16
N GLU A 42 -23.19 -0.88 14.40
CA GLU A 42 -23.59 -2.10 15.12
C GLU A 42 -23.42 -3.37 14.28
N LEU A 43 -22.95 -3.26 13.03
CA LEU A 43 -22.81 -4.43 12.13
C LEU A 43 -21.83 -5.47 12.68
N THR A 44 -20.84 -5.04 13.46
CA THR A 44 -19.89 -5.92 14.13
C THR A 44 -20.47 -6.68 15.33
N ALA A 45 -21.70 -6.38 15.76
CA ALA A 45 -22.41 -7.20 16.75
C ALA A 45 -22.73 -8.61 16.20
N GLN A 46 -22.73 -8.77 14.87
CA GLN A 46 -22.87 -10.07 14.20
C GLN A 46 -21.52 -10.58 13.72
N VAL A 47 -21.32 -11.90 13.78
CA VAL A 47 -20.09 -12.57 13.32
C VAL A 47 -19.76 -12.20 11.87
N SER A 48 -20.77 -12.10 11.00
CA SER A 48 -20.59 -11.69 9.60
C SER A 48 -19.98 -10.29 9.46
N GLY A 49 -20.45 -9.31 10.25
CA GLY A 49 -19.88 -7.95 10.21
C GLY A 49 -18.48 -7.88 10.82
N MET A 50 -18.19 -8.67 11.85
CA MET A 50 -16.83 -8.85 12.36
C MET A 50 -15.87 -9.42 11.31
N LEU A 51 -16.32 -10.40 10.50
CA LEU A 51 -15.52 -10.94 9.40
C LEU A 51 -15.21 -9.88 8.35
N TRP A 52 -16.21 -9.08 7.95
CA TRP A 52 -15.99 -7.97 7.02
C TRP A 52 -14.98 -6.96 7.57
N ALA A 53 -15.15 -6.49 8.81
CA ALA A 53 -14.21 -5.56 9.43
C ALA A 53 -12.79 -6.14 9.48
N SER A 54 -12.66 -7.42 9.87
CA SER A 54 -11.35 -8.11 9.95
C SER A 54 -10.68 -8.24 8.59
N VAL A 55 -11.43 -8.58 7.54
CA VAL A 55 -10.91 -8.68 6.17
C VAL A 55 -10.50 -7.31 5.65
N LEU A 56 -11.33 -6.28 5.84
CA LEU A 56 -11.00 -4.91 5.42
C LEU A 56 -9.72 -4.39 6.11
N LEU A 57 -9.61 -4.59 7.42
CA LEU A 57 -8.45 -4.17 8.20
C LEU A 57 -7.20 -4.98 7.83
N GLY A 58 -7.30 -6.31 7.86
CA GLY A 58 -6.18 -7.21 7.57
C GLY A 58 -5.67 -7.05 6.14
N LEU A 59 -6.56 -7.09 5.15
CA LEU A 59 -6.18 -6.91 3.74
C LEU A 59 -5.68 -5.50 3.47
N GLY A 60 -6.34 -4.48 4.05
CA GLY A 60 -5.92 -3.08 3.91
C GLY A 60 -4.49 -2.85 4.41
N LEU A 61 -4.13 -3.42 5.56
CA LEU A 61 -2.75 -3.36 6.10
C LEU A 61 -1.74 -4.09 5.20
N VAL A 62 -2.09 -5.27 4.67
CA VAL A 62 -1.24 -6.02 3.75
C VAL A 62 -0.97 -5.21 2.48
N LEU A 63 -2.00 -4.61 1.88
CA LEU A 63 -1.88 -3.77 0.69
C LEU A 63 -1.13 -2.46 0.96
N MET A 64 -1.24 -1.91 2.17
CA MET A 64 -0.54 -0.70 2.59
C MET A 64 0.96 -0.92 2.82
N SER A 65 1.37 -2.10 3.29
CA SER A 65 2.75 -2.41 3.72
C SER A 65 3.89 -2.21 2.69
N PRO A 66 3.74 -2.49 1.38
CA PRO A 66 4.91 -2.53 0.48
C PRO A 66 5.51 -1.16 0.18
N PHE A 67 4.68 -0.12 0.08
CA PHE A 67 5.12 1.24 -0.26
C PHE A 67 6.03 1.89 0.80
N PRO A 68 5.66 1.95 2.09
CA PRO A 68 6.54 2.52 3.12
C PRO A 68 7.83 1.72 3.30
N VAL A 69 7.80 0.38 3.12
CA VAL A 69 9.01 -0.45 3.17
C VAL A 69 10.01 -0.03 2.08
N VAL A 70 9.54 0.18 0.84
CA VAL A 70 10.40 0.66 -0.25
C VAL A 70 11.00 2.03 0.07
N LEU A 71 10.20 2.97 0.62
CA LEU A 71 10.70 4.29 1.02
C LEU A 71 11.81 4.23 2.07
N VAL A 72 11.66 3.35 3.07
CA VAL A 72 12.69 3.16 4.12
C VAL A 72 13.98 2.59 3.51
N ILE A 73 13.87 1.63 2.59
CA ILE A 73 15.03 1.06 1.90
C ILE A 73 15.72 2.12 1.03
N GLU A 74 14.97 2.91 0.26
CA GLU A 74 15.52 4.00 -0.56
C GLU A 74 16.23 5.05 0.30
N TRP A 75 15.61 5.44 1.42
CA TRP A 75 16.23 6.34 2.38
C TRP A 75 17.54 5.76 2.94
N ALA A 76 17.56 4.50 3.36
CA ALA A 76 18.76 3.85 3.92
C ALA A 76 19.91 3.75 2.90
N ARG A 77 19.60 3.49 1.63
CA ARG A 77 20.59 3.48 0.54
C ARG A 77 21.19 4.88 0.32
N GLY A 78 20.40 5.93 0.45
CA GLY A 78 20.88 7.31 0.36
C GLY A 78 21.83 7.72 1.49
N GLN A 79 21.73 7.10 2.66
CA GLN A 79 22.63 7.35 3.80
C GLN A 79 24.02 6.69 3.64
N SER A 80 24.15 5.63 2.82
CA SER A 80 25.44 4.93 2.63
C SER A 80 26.42 5.68 1.72
N SER A 81 26.00 6.83 1.17
CA SER A 81 26.77 7.65 0.23
C SER A 81 27.26 8.99 0.84
N SER A 82 27.32 9.12 2.17
CA SER A 82 27.94 10.27 2.86
C SER A 82 29.26 9.93 3.52
#